data_AF-A0A2P8KJL8-F1
#
_entry.id   AF-A0A2P8KJL8-F1
#
_cell.length_a   1.000
_cell.length_b   1.000
_cell.length_c   1.000
_cell.angle_alpha   90.00
_cell.angle_beta   90.00
_cell.angle_gamma   90.00
#
_symmetry.space_group_name_H-M   'P 1'
#
loop_
_entity.id
_entity.type
_entity.pdbx_description
1 polymer ?
#
loop_
_entity_poly.entity_id
_entity_poly.type
_entity_poly.pdbx_seq_one_letter_code
_entity_poly.pdbx_strand_id
1 'polypeptide(L)'
;MKKAGVLAIAGLALAGVVWVVFGWQHLASTVPRQEAPAPASRGAEQDASAAAAAGRYAAAITIARNSPDPHNPLVAYVPKPGIAGRNELDRIFAQGVPLTTQSALAARALLQRGLSDDEKVALARILARLYAPDDPTGFNAELLLDLRGLMGDANRQVARSAVLSFSRLGYLPGSDALLKDAFDKQILGRDDYYGELAHMAPLAPARVQDELLSTVRASSNAYAADILAHAVNDNPKVLNGYSAHALGEIIELLSRTEPRFPSATGEFGLTDAVRYANWLRATAQLESRIHGIDPDRAIVDRLGLPGTDPRKITAYLLTSEASSLLSSARLGSPASGLVAASNQYAAQYPGNKSLQSAAQEIAQKVARAKGTGR
;
A
#
# COMPACT_ATOMS: atom_id res chain seq x y z
N MET A 1 -19.11 42.19 28.76
CA MET A 1 -17.77 41.66 28.40
C MET A 1 -17.98 40.45 27.49
N LYS A 2 -17.79 40.62 26.18
CA LYS A 2 -17.97 39.58 25.15
C LYS A 2 -16.59 39.10 24.71
N LYS A 3 -16.28 37.82 24.88
CA LYS A 3 -15.08 37.21 24.27
C LYS A 3 -15.52 36.45 23.01
N ALA A 4 -15.14 36.99 21.86
CA ALA A 4 -15.24 36.32 20.58
C ALA A 4 -14.12 35.27 20.48
N GLY A 5 -14.50 34.01 20.30
CA GLY A 5 -13.57 32.93 19.95
C GLY A 5 -13.40 32.88 18.44
N VAL A 6 -12.23 33.31 17.96
CA VAL A 6 -11.78 33.12 16.59
C VAL A 6 -11.30 31.68 16.47
N LEU A 7 -12.00 30.86 15.69
CA LEU A 7 -11.55 29.51 15.32
C LEU A 7 -10.88 29.61 13.95
N ALA A 8 -9.55 29.56 13.97
CA ALA A 8 -8.71 29.48 12.79
C ALA A 8 -8.85 28.08 12.17
N ILE A 9 -9.24 28.05 10.89
CA ILE A 9 -9.23 26.83 10.08
C ILE A 9 -7.78 26.57 9.69
N ALA A 10 -7.15 25.59 10.34
CA ALA A 10 -5.86 25.08 9.93
C ALA A 10 -6.03 24.25 8.65
N GLY A 11 -5.53 24.76 7.52
CA GLY A 11 -5.32 23.98 6.31
C GLY A 11 -4.23 22.95 6.57
N LEU A 12 -4.64 21.71 6.84
CA LEU A 12 -3.73 20.57 6.85
C LEU A 12 -3.46 20.15 5.41
N ALA A 13 -2.25 20.47 4.95
CA ALA A 13 -1.66 19.84 3.78
C ALA A 13 -1.56 18.33 4.05
N LEU A 14 -2.35 17.55 3.32
CA LEU A 14 -2.18 16.11 3.18
C LEU A 14 -0.85 15.86 2.48
N ALA A 15 0.20 15.66 3.26
CA ALA A 15 1.38 14.94 2.82
C ALA A 15 0.95 13.47 2.66
N GLY A 16 0.43 13.14 1.47
CA GLY A 16 0.30 11.77 1.03
C GLY A 16 1.68 11.13 1.06
N VAL A 17 1.85 10.13 1.92
CA VAL A 17 2.95 9.17 1.78
C VAL A 17 2.65 8.39 0.51
N VAL A 18 3.12 8.91 -0.62
CA VAL A 18 3.10 8.20 -1.90
C VAL A 18 4.03 7.02 -1.75
N TRP A 19 3.46 5.84 -1.51
CA TRP A 19 4.16 4.58 -1.79
C TRP A 19 4.29 4.48 -3.30
N VAL A 20 5.45 4.85 -3.82
CA VAL A 20 5.83 4.60 -5.21
C VAL A 20 6.03 3.09 -5.36
N VAL A 21 4.97 2.40 -5.78
CA VAL A 21 5.08 1.07 -6.36
C VAL A 21 5.76 1.26 -7.71
N PHE A 22 7.06 0.98 -7.77
CA PHE A 22 7.79 0.93 -9.04
C PHE A 22 7.19 -0.16 -9.92
N GLY A 23 6.45 0.26 -10.95
CA GLY A 23 6.05 -0.61 -12.04
C GLY A 23 7.29 -1.04 -12.82
N TRP A 24 7.70 -2.30 -12.67
CA TRP A 24 8.63 -2.93 -13.59
C TRP A 24 7.91 -3.16 -14.92
N GLN A 25 8.11 -2.24 -15.86
CA GLN A 25 7.75 -2.46 -17.26
C GLN A 25 8.93 -3.13 -17.97
N HIS A 26 8.78 -4.41 -18.31
CA HIS A 26 9.62 -5.04 -19.30
C HIS A 26 9.31 -4.43 -20.67
N LEU A 27 10.19 -3.56 -21.16
CA LEU A 27 10.21 -3.15 -22.56
C LEU A 27 10.73 -4.33 -23.39
N ALA A 28 9.82 -5.04 -24.05
CA ALA A 28 10.15 -5.98 -25.10
C ALA A 28 10.57 -5.19 -26.35
N SER A 29 11.86 -5.06 -26.58
CA SER A 29 12.41 -4.49 -27.81
C SER A 29 12.37 -5.52 -28.93
N THR A 30 11.38 -5.43 -29.82
CA THR A 30 11.43 -6.12 -31.12
C THR A 30 12.27 -5.30 -32.10
N VAL A 31 13.53 -5.68 -32.27
CA VAL A 31 14.41 -5.17 -33.34
C VAL A 31 14.27 -6.10 -34.55
N PRO A 32 14.11 -5.57 -35.79
CA PRO A 32 14.03 -6.40 -36.99
C PRO A 32 15.39 -7.06 -37.30
N ARG A 33 15.31 -8.35 -37.63
CA ARG A 33 16.43 -9.23 -37.97
C ARG A 33 17.05 -8.79 -39.29
N GLN A 34 18.24 -8.20 -39.23
CA GLN A 34 19.09 -7.95 -40.39
C GLN A 34 20.03 -9.15 -40.54
N GLU A 35 19.94 -9.87 -41.67
CA GLU A 35 20.84 -10.99 -41.99
C GLU A 35 22.25 -10.46 -42.22
N ALA A 36 23.19 -10.88 -41.36
CA ALA A 36 24.61 -10.62 -41.50
C ALA A 36 25.32 -11.84 -42.14
N PRO A 37 26.35 -11.62 -42.96
CA PRO A 37 27.10 -12.68 -43.62
C PRO A 37 28.03 -13.43 -42.65
N ALA A 38 28.40 -14.65 -43.05
CA ALA A 38 29.10 -15.67 -42.27
C ALA A 38 30.39 -15.18 -41.56
N PRO A 39 30.70 -15.70 -40.35
CA PRO A 39 31.80 -15.22 -39.54
C PRO A 39 33.16 -15.72 -40.07
N ALA A 40 34.07 -14.78 -40.34
CA ALA A 40 35.48 -15.07 -40.38
C ALA A 40 36.01 -15.26 -38.95
N SER A 41 36.74 -16.33 -38.72
CA SER A 41 37.37 -16.74 -37.47
C SER A 41 38.28 -15.65 -36.88
N ARG A 42 37.76 -14.90 -35.89
CA ARG A 42 38.50 -14.06 -34.92
C ARG A 42 37.94 -14.28 -33.51
N GLY A 43 37.85 -15.54 -33.08
CA GLY A 43 37.15 -15.94 -31.86
C GLY A 43 37.98 -15.98 -30.57
N ALA A 44 39.24 -15.52 -30.55
CA ALA A 44 40.09 -15.66 -29.35
C ALA A 44 40.45 -14.34 -28.66
N GLU A 45 40.68 -13.26 -29.42
CA GLU A 45 41.08 -11.96 -28.83
C GLU A 45 39.88 -11.08 -28.40
N GLN A 46 38.73 -11.23 -29.06
CA GLN A 46 37.53 -10.46 -28.73
C GLN A 46 36.88 -10.92 -27.40
N ASP A 47 36.91 -12.22 -27.12
CA ASP A 47 36.37 -12.80 -25.89
C ASP A 47 37.21 -12.44 -24.66
N ALA A 48 38.54 -12.37 -24.80
CA ALA A 48 39.44 -11.92 -23.74
C ALA A 48 39.24 -10.43 -23.40
N SER A 49 38.98 -9.59 -24.41
CA SER A 49 38.72 -8.15 -24.24
C SER A 49 37.37 -7.88 -23.55
N ALA A 50 36.32 -8.62 -23.93
CA ALA A 50 35.00 -8.53 -23.31
C ALA A 50 35.02 -9.02 -21.85
N ALA A 51 35.70 -10.13 -21.56
CA ALA A 51 35.86 -10.63 -20.19
C ALA A 51 36.65 -9.64 -19.30
N ALA A 52 37.70 -9.01 -19.84
CA ALA A 52 38.46 -7.98 -19.13
C ALA A 52 37.66 -6.67 -18.92
N ALA A 53 36.74 -6.34 -19.83
CA ALA A 53 35.82 -5.20 -19.67
C ALA A 53 34.76 -5.50 -18.58
N ALA A 54 34.19 -6.70 -18.59
CA ALA A 54 33.24 -7.15 -17.56
C ALA A 54 33.90 -7.20 -16.16
N GLY A 55 35.14 -7.69 -16.07
CA GLY A 55 35.90 -7.71 -14.81
C GLY A 55 36.19 -6.29 -14.27
N ARG A 56 36.57 -5.35 -15.14
CA ARG A 56 36.79 -3.94 -14.74
C ARG A 56 35.49 -3.25 -14.33
N TYR A 57 34.38 -3.54 -15.00
CA TYR A 57 33.06 -3.02 -14.65
C TYR A 57 32.57 -3.58 -13.30
N ALA A 58 32.72 -4.89 -13.06
CA ALA A 58 32.41 -5.51 -11.78
C ALA A 58 33.29 -4.97 -10.63
N ALA A 59 34.58 -4.75 -10.88
CA ALA A 59 35.49 -4.14 -9.91
C ALA A 59 35.11 -2.67 -9.63
N ALA A 60 34.74 -1.89 -10.64
CA ALA A 60 34.29 -0.51 -10.47
C ALA A 60 32.96 -0.43 -9.69
N ILE A 61 32.01 -1.34 -9.94
CA ILE A 61 30.79 -1.47 -9.14
C ILE A 61 31.13 -1.84 -7.70
N THR A 62 32.05 -2.77 -7.49
CA THR A 62 32.47 -3.19 -6.14
C THR A 62 33.12 -2.05 -5.38
N ILE A 63 34.02 -1.29 -6.02
CA ILE A 63 34.66 -0.11 -5.43
C ILE A 63 33.62 0.97 -5.13
N ALA A 64 32.71 1.27 -6.06
CA ALA A 64 31.65 2.25 -5.86
C ALA A 64 30.67 1.85 -4.73
N ARG A 65 30.36 0.56 -4.59
CA ARG A 65 29.54 0.01 -3.49
C ARG A 65 30.24 0.08 -2.12
N ASN A 66 31.57 0.12 -2.11
CA ASN A 66 32.40 0.12 -0.91
C ASN A 66 32.99 1.50 -0.55
N SER A 67 32.77 2.52 -1.38
CA SER A 67 33.15 3.90 -1.06
C SER A 67 32.43 4.32 0.23
N PRO A 68 33.16 4.78 1.27
CA PRO A 68 32.55 5.26 2.49
C PRO A 68 31.59 6.40 2.17
N ASP A 69 30.32 6.24 2.51
CA ASP A 69 29.34 7.31 2.52
C ASP A 69 29.34 7.96 3.92
N PRO A 70 30.02 9.12 4.09
CA PRO A 70 30.07 9.81 5.38
C PRO A 70 28.69 10.35 5.78
N HIS A 71 27.71 10.36 4.87
CA HIS A 71 26.34 10.76 5.13
C HIS A 71 25.42 9.58 5.47
N ASN A 72 25.94 8.35 5.54
CA ASN A 72 25.13 7.20 5.95
C ASN A 72 24.76 7.29 7.44
N PRO A 73 23.49 7.57 7.77
CA PRO A 73 23.09 7.84 9.14
C PRO A 73 23.22 6.61 10.06
N LEU A 74 23.21 5.39 9.52
CA LEU A 74 23.38 4.17 10.33
C LEU A 74 24.82 3.98 10.81
N VAL A 75 25.79 4.44 10.03
CA VAL A 75 27.23 4.31 10.37
C VAL A 75 27.57 5.22 11.54
N ALA A 76 26.96 6.41 11.59
CA ALA A 76 27.13 7.37 12.68
C ALA A 76 26.26 7.07 13.90
N TYR A 77 25.34 6.10 13.83
CA TYR A 77 24.42 5.80 14.91
C TYR A 77 25.16 5.17 16.11
N VAL A 78 24.93 5.75 17.30
CA VAL A 78 25.42 5.22 18.57
C VAL A 78 24.22 4.68 19.35
N PRO A 79 24.23 3.41 19.78
CA PRO A 79 23.13 2.82 20.55
C PRO A 79 22.73 3.67 21.77
N LYS A 80 21.42 3.84 21.95
CA LYS A 80 20.81 4.57 23.06
C LYS A 80 19.67 3.71 23.61
N PRO A 81 19.86 3.05 24.76
CA PRO A 81 18.85 2.13 25.29
C PRO A 81 17.45 2.75 25.41
N GLY A 82 16.44 1.97 25.07
CA GLY A 82 15.03 2.30 25.21
C GLY A 82 14.45 3.16 24.07
N ILE A 83 13.32 3.80 24.36
CA ILE A 83 12.54 4.60 23.41
C ILE A 83 13.35 5.70 22.71
N ALA A 84 14.35 6.28 23.38
CA ALA A 84 15.20 7.31 22.78
C ALA A 84 15.98 6.78 21.55
N GLY A 85 16.59 5.60 21.66
CA GLY A 85 17.30 4.98 20.53
C GLY A 85 16.35 4.51 19.45
N ARG A 86 15.20 3.95 19.82
CA ARG A 86 14.14 3.60 18.87
C ARG A 86 13.70 4.80 18.03
N ASN A 87 13.42 5.94 18.67
CA ASN A 87 12.96 7.15 17.98
C ASN A 87 14.02 7.68 17.00
N GLU A 88 15.30 7.54 17.33
CA GLU A 88 16.39 7.93 16.44
C GLU A 88 16.53 6.98 15.25
N LEU A 89 16.46 5.67 15.46
CA LEU A 89 16.44 4.69 14.37
C LEU A 89 15.20 4.84 13.48
N ASP A 90 14.03 5.10 14.05
CA ASP A 90 12.81 5.37 13.29
C ASP A 90 12.93 6.68 12.48
N ARG A 91 13.64 7.70 13.00
CA ARG A 91 13.97 8.91 12.22
C ARG A 91 14.90 8.59 11.06
N ILE A 92 15.94 7.79 11.30
CA ILE A 92 16.87 7.34 10.25
C ILE A 92 16.11 6.57 9.16
N PHE A 93 15.23 5.66 9.57
CA PHE A 93 14.36 4.92 8.65
C PHE A 93 13.49 5.85 7.81
N ALA A 94 12.82 6.83 8.43
CA ALA A 94 11.94 7.78 7.76
C ALA A 94 12.68 8.71 6.79
N GLN A 95 13.93 9.05 7.06
CA GLN A 95 14.79 9.83 6.16
C GLN A 95 15.27 9.02 4.93
N GLY A 96 15.10 7.70 4.96
CA GLY A 96 15.54 6.78 3.92
C GLY A 96 16.95 6.26 4.22
N VAL A 97 17.06 4.94 4.35
CA VAL A 97 18.34 4.25 4.46
C VAL A 97 18.85 3.92 3.06
N PRO A 98 20.08 4.35 2.67
CA PRO A 98 20.65 3.99 1.38
C PRO A 98 20.82 2.47 1.23
N LEU A 99 20.45 1.93 0.07
CA LEU A 99 20.61 0.50 -0.27
C LEU A 99 22.07 0.19 -0.66
N THR A 100 22.98 0.22 0.29
CA THR A 100 24.41 -0.02 0.07
C THR A 100 24.95 -1.12 0.99
N THR A 101 26.06 -1.74 0.56
CA THR A 101 26.88 -2.68 1.36
C THR A 101 27.15 -2.11 2.75
N GLN A 102 27.53 -0.83 2.83
CA GLN A 102 27.88 -0.18 4.09
C GLN A 102 26.68 -0.06 5.04
N SER A 103 25.49 0.27 4.53
CA SER A 103 24.26 0.30 5.35
C SER A 103 23.91 -1.06 5.91
N ALA A 104 24.02 -2.12 5.10
CA ALA A 104 23.79 -3.50 5.53
C ALA A 104 24.78 -3.89 6.63
N LEU A 105 26.07 -3.68 6.41
CA LEU A 105 27.09 -3.97 7.43
C LEU A 105 26.87 -3.17 8.72
N ALA A 106 26.50 -1.89 8.63
CA ALA A 106 26.21 -1.06 9.79
C ALA A 106 25.00 -1.58 10.59
N ALA A 107 23.89 -1.88 9.91
CA ALA A 107 22.69 -2.42 10.55
C ALA A 107 22.98 -3.76 11.27
N ARG A 108 23.72 -4.65 10.61
CA ARG A 108 24.13 -5.94 11.18
C ARG A 108 25.07 -5.78 12.36
N ALA A 109 26.05 -4.88 12.25
CA ALA A 109 26.96 -4.57 13.36
C ALA A 109 26.20 -4.03 14.57
N LEU A 110 25.17 -3.19 14.37
CA LEU A 110 24.33 -2.72 15.46
C LEU A 110 23.62 -3.89 16.17
N LEU A 111 23.06 -4.85 15.42
CA LEU A 111 22.41 -6.03 16.01
C LEU A 111 23.35 -6.82 16.93
N GLN A 112 24.62 -6.98 16.54
CA GLN A 112 25.63 -7.72 17.31
C GLN A 112 26.12 -6.98 18.57
N ARG A 113 25.89 -5.67 18.68
CA ARG A 113 26.38 -4.84 19.81
C ARG A 113 25.47 -4.88 21.04
N GLY A 114 24.39 -5.66 21.03
CA GLY A 114 23.48 -5.80 22.17
C GLY A 114 22.55 -4.60 22.35
N LEU A 115 21.77 -4.28 21.30
CA LEU A 115 20.74 -3.25 21.37
C LEU A 115 19.65 -3.57 22.39
N SER A 116 19.02 -2.52 22.93
CA SER A 116 17.79 -2.68 23.70
C SER A 116 16.65 -3.17 22.81
N ASP A 117 15.62 -3.78 23.42
CA ASP A 117 14.47 -4.31 22.67
C ASP A 117 13.74 -3.22 21.87
N ASP A 118 13.63 -2.00 22.42
CA ASP A 118 13.06 -0.85 21.71
C ASP A 118 13.84 -0.51 20.43
N GLU A 119 15.17 -0.54 20.47
CA GLU A 119 16.02 -0.30 19.31
C GLU A 119 15.90 -1.44 18.28
N LYS A 120 15.84 -2.70 18.73
CA LYS A 120 15.64 -3.86 17.84
C LYS A 120 14.34 -3.76 17.04
N VAL A 121 13.27 -3.22 17.63
CA VAL A 121 11.99 -3.01 16.93
C VAL A 121 12.17 -2.12 15.69
N ALA A 122 12.90 -1.02 15.81
CA ALA A 122 13.19 -0.13 14.68
C ALA A 122 14.21 -0.74 13.72
N LEU A 123 15.23 -1.43 14.25
CA LEU A 123 16.25 -2.09 13.42
C LEU A 123 15.65 -3.17 12.52
N ALA A 124 14.65 -3.93 12.98
CA ALA A 124 13.94 -4.90 12.14
C ALA A 124 13.38 -4.28 10.85
N ARG A 125 12.81 -3.07 10.93
CA ARG A 125 12.29 -2.35 9.75
C ARG A 125 13.42 -1.88 8.82
N ILE A 126 14.53 -1.43 9.40
CA ILE A 126 15.73 -1.03 8.66
C ILE A 126 16.32 -2.23 7.91
N LEU A 127 16.45 -3.39 8.56
CA LEU A 127 16.94 -4.62 7.93
C LEU A 127 16.06 -5.02 6.74
N ALA A 128 14.73 -4.97 6.91
CA ALA A 128 13.81 -5.24 5.81
C ALA A 128 13.89 -4.20 4.68
N ARG A 129 14.09 -2.91 5.01
CA ARG A 129 14.29 -1.86 3.99
C ARG A 129 15.54 -2.08 3.16
N LEU A 130 16.59 -2.67 3.75
CA LEU A 130 17.86 -2.95 3.08
C LEU A 130 17.82 -4.17 2.16
N TYR A 131 16.78 -5.00 2.27
CA TYR A 131 16.53 -6.08 1.33
C TYR A 131 15.91 -5.55 0.05
N ALA A 132 16.42 -5.98 -1.10
CA ALA A 132 15.79 -5.72 -2.40
C ALA A 132 16.07 -6.87 -3.37
N PRO A 133 15.13 -7.25 -4.28
CA PRO A 133 15.26 -8.43 -5.13
C PRO A 133 16.53 -8.48 -6.01
N ASP A 134 17.08 -7.33 -6.40
CA ASP A 134 18.29 -7.17 -7.20
C ASP A 134 19.60 -7.18 -6.37
N ASP A 135 19.48 -7.40 -5.05
CA ASP A 135 20.57 -7.49 -4.08
C ASP A 135 21.63 -6.36 -4.22
N PRO A 136 21.21 -5.09 -4.14
CA PRO A 136 22.12 -3.96 -4.30
C PRO A 136 23.12 -3.87 -3.14
N THR A 137 22.77 -4.44 -1.99
CA THR A 137 23.63 -4.52 -0.80
C THR A 137 24.63 -5.68 -0.88
N GLY A 138 24.29 -6.77 -1.56
CA GLY A 138 25.07 -8.01 -1.54
C GLY A 138 24.90 -8.83 -0.24
N PHE A 139 23.88 -8.51 0.57
CA PHE A 139 23.64 -9.10 1.90
C PHE A 139 22.21 -9.62 2.09
N ASN A 140 21.43 -9.82 1.02
CA ASN A 140 20.05 -10.27 1.16
C ASN A 140 19.91 -11.54 2.02
N ALA A 141 20.78 -12.53 1.85
CA ALA A 141 20.71 -13.78 2.62
C ALA A 141 20.92 -13.53 4.12
N GLU A 142 21.90 -12.72 4.48
CA GLU A 142 22.21 -12.35 5.85
C GLU A 142 21.13 -11.48 6.47
N LEU A 143 20.58 -10.50 5.73
CA LEU A 143 19.47 -9.68 6.19
C LEU A 143 18.24 -10.53 6.52
N LEU A 144 17.94 -11.54 5.69
CA LEU A 144 16.86 -12.49 5.95
C LEU A 144 17.15 -13.36 7.19
N LEU A 145 18.39 -13.80 7.39
CA LEU A 145 18.79 -14.54 8.58
C LEU A 145 18.68 -13.69 9.85
N ASP A 146 19.13 -12.44 9.79
CA ASP A 146 19.05 -11.50 10.91
C ASP A 146 17.58 -11.21 11.28
N LEU A 147 16.71 -11.00 10.28
CA LEU A 147 15.27 -10.87 10.49
C LEU A 147 14.66 -12.13 11.12
N ARG A 148 15.01 -13.32 10.62
CA ARG A 148 14.54 -14.60 11.20
C ARG A 148 15.03 -14.79 12.63
N GLY A 149 16.25 -14.37 12.94
CA GLY A 149 16.78 -14.36 14.30
C GLY A 149 15.91 -13.50 15.23
N LEU A 150 15.55 -12.29 14.79
CA LEU A 150 14.70 -11.38 15.55
C LEU A 150 13.25 -11.88 15.74
N MET A 151 12.73 -12.71 14.84
CA MET A 151 11.41 -13.35 15.03
C MET A 151 11.36 -14.32 16.21
N GLY A 152 12.51 -14.89 16.58
CA GLY A 152 12.66 -15.76 17.74
C GLY A 152 13.01 -15.02 19.04
N ASP A 153 13.03 -13.68 19.03
CA ASP A 153 13.38 -12.88 20.21
C ASP A 153 12.33 -13.10 21.33
N ALA A 154 12.80 -13.17 22.57
CA ALA A 154 11.95 -13.35 23.75
C ALA A 154 10.99 -12.17 23.96
N ASN A 155 11.36 -10.97 23.48
CA ASN A 155 10.48 -9.83 23.47
C ASN A 155 9.49 -9.91 22.30
N ARG A 156 8.21 -10.11 22.62
CA ARG A 156 7.13 -10.22 21.64
C ARG A 156 7.01 -9.03 20.70
N GLN A 157 7.35 -7.80 21.13
CA GLN A 157 7.30 -6.63 20.24
C GLN A 157 8.41 -6.68 19.18
N VAL A 158 9.61 -7.15 19.55
CA VAL A 158 10.73 -7.36 18.62
C VAL A 158 10.36 -8.43 17.61
N ALA A 159 9.89 -9.59 18.10
CA ALA A 159 9.44 -10.70 17.25
C ALA A 159 8.33 -10.26 16.29
N ARG A 160 7.31 -9.56 16.78
CA ARG A 160 6.22 -9.01 15.95
C ARG A 160 6.75 -8.04 14.89
N SER A 161 7.65 -7.11 15.25
CA SER A 161 8.22 -6.17 14.28
C SER A 161 8.99 -6.89 13.17
N ALA A 162 9.76 -7.93 13.51
CA ALA A 162 10.51 -8.72 12.56
C ALA A 162 9.61 -9.53 11.62
N VAL A 163 8.56 -10.17 12.15
CA VAL A 163 7.57 -10.90 11.35
C VAL A 163 6.89 -9.98 10.33
N LEU A 164 6.37 -8.83 10.77
CA LEU A 164 5.70 -7.86 9.89
C LEU A 164 6.67 -7.23 8.87
N SER A 165 7.93 -7.05 9.25
CA SER A 165 8.93 -6.48 8.34
C SER A 165 9.31 -7.50 7.26
N PHE A 166 9.39 -8.79 7.59
CA PHE A 166 9.67 -9.87 6.66
C PHE A 166 8.51 -10.13 5.69
N SER A 167 7.26 -10.14 6.17
CA SER A 167 6.08 -10.37 5.31
C SER A 167 5.93 -9.32 4.20
N ARG A 168 6.52 -8.14 4.39
CA ARG A 168 6.48 -7.01 3.46
C ARG A 168 7.63 -6.98 2.46
N LEU A 169 8.54 -7.95 2.50
CA LEU A 169 9.61 -8.10 1.50
C LEU A 169 9.11 -8.62 0.13
N GLY A 170 7.84 -9.02 0.07
CA GLY A 170 7.21 -9.71 -1.05
C GLY A 170 6.81 -11.13 -0.69
N TYR A 171 6.37 -11.90 -1.68
CA TYR A 171 6.12 -13.33 -1.47
C TYR A 171 7.43 -14.12 -1.50
N LEU A 172 7.93 -14.48 -0.33
CA LEU A 172 9.03 -15.44 -0.18
C LEU A 172 8.44 -16.83 0.15
N PRO A 173 9.02 -17.92 -0.37
CA PRO A 173 8.54 -19.26 -0.03
C PRO A 173 8.50 -19.51 1.48
N GLY A 174 7.33 -19.91 1.99
CA GLY A 174 7.09 -20.17 3.41
C GLY A 174 6.71 -18.93 4.24
N SER A 175 6.54 -17.75 3.63
CA SER A 175 6.05 -16.56 4.35
C SER A 175 4.65 -16.76 4.95
N ASP A 176 3.79 -17.53 4.30
CA ASP A 176 2.45 -17.90 4.77
C ASP A 176 2.50 -18.80 6.02
N ALA A 177 3.36 -19.83 5.99
CA ALA A 177 3.60 -20.69 7.15
C ALA A 177 4.21 -19.92 8.32
N LEU A 178 5.13 -19.00 8.05
CA LEU A 178 5.74 -18.12 9.05
C LEU A 178 4.71 -17.20 9.70
N LEU A 179 3.85 -16.55 8.91
CA LEU A 179 2.77 -15.72 9.42
C LEU A 179 1.80 -16.53 10.28
N LYS A 180 1.47 -17.76 9.84
CA LYS A 180 0.59 -18.66 10.60
C LYS A 180 1.22 -19.08 11.93
N ASP A 181 2.49 -19.49 11.94
CA ASP A 181 3.20 -19.86 13.17
C ASP A 181 3.28 -18.68 14.15
N ALA A 182 3.55 -17.47 13.66
CA ALA A 182 3.55 -16.26 14.47
C ALA A 182 2.16 -15.94 15.05
N PHE A 183 1.09 -16.18 14.29
CA PHE A 183 -0.29 -16.03 14.77
C PHE A 183 -0.64 -17.09 15.82
N ASP A 184 -0.30 -18.36 15.59
CA ASP A 184 -0.56 -19.47 16.52
C ASP A 184 0.20 -19.28 17.85
N LYS A 185 1.43 -18.77 17.80
CA LYS A 185 2.24 -18.36 18.97
C LYS A 185 1.78 -17.04 19.61
N GLN A 186 0.68 -16.47 19.10
CA GLN A 186 0.13 -15.18 19.50
C GLN A 186 1.11 -14.00 19.32
N ILE A 187 2.21 -14.12 18.58
CA ILE A 187 3.09 -12.97 18.28
C ILE A 187 2.29 -11.91 17.49
N LEU A 188 1.48 -12.36 16.54
CA LEU A 188 0.55 -11.52 15.77
C LEU A 188 -0.86 -11.53 16.35
N GLY A 189 -1.55 -10.39 16.28
CA GLY A 189 -2.99 -10.32 16.46
C GLY A 189 -3.76 -10.81 15.23
N ARG A 190 -5.09 -10.87 15.31
CA ARG A 190 -5.95 -11.23 14.16
C ARG A 190 -5.77 -10.27 13.00
N ASP A 191 -5.82 -8.97 13.27
CA ASP A 191 -5.71 -7.93 12.22
C ASP A 191 -4.32 -7.97 11.57
N ASP A 192 -3.26 -8.17 12.36
CA ASP A 192 -1.92 -8.34 11.82
C ASP A 192 -1.83 -9.55 10.89
N TYR A 193 -2.29 -10.71 11.35
CA TYR A 193 -2.20 -11.94 10.56
C TYR A 193 -2.97 -11.82 9.24
N TYR A 194 -4.27 -11.53 9.30
CA TYR A 194 -5.08 -11.47 8.08
C TYR A 194 -4.74 -10.26 7.20
N GLY A 195 -4.31 -9.15 7.79
CA GLY A 195 -3.85 -7.98 7.05
C GLY A 195 -2.56 -8.26 6.26
N GLU A 196 -1.61 -8.98 6.85
CA GLU A 196 -0.39 -9.36 6.14
C GLU A 196 -0.66 -10.42 5.06
N LEU A 197 -1.60 -11.35 5.26
CA LEU A 197 -2.05 -12.24 4.18
C LEU A 197 -2.67 -11.46 3.03
N ALA A 198 -3.48 -10.43 3.33
CA ALA A 198 -4.07 -9.55 2.31
C ALA A 198 -3.01 -8.74 1.54
N HIS A 199 -1.97 -8.23 2.22
CA HIS A 199 -0.83 -7.57 1.55
C HIS A 199 -0.04 -8.54 0.67
N MET A 200 0.09 -9.81 1.09
CA MET A 200 0.85 -10.83 0.40
C MET A 200 0.14 -11.42 -0.82
N ALA A 201 -1.19 -11.53 -0.77
CA ALA A 201 -2.02 -12.11 -1.83
C ALA A 201 -1.68 -11.60 -3.25
N PRO A 202 -1.61 -10.28 -3.54
CA PRO A 202 -1.30 -9.82 -4.90
C PRO A 202 0.12 -10.14 -5.38
N LEU A 203 1.03 -10.52 -4.47
CA LEU A 203 2.43 -10.81 -4.76
C LEU A 203 2.71 -12.31 -4.86
N ALA A 204 1.78 -13.15 -4.40
CA ALA A 204 1.95 -14.59 -4.38
C ALA A 204 1.70 -15.23 -5.76
N PRO A 205 2.30 -16.41 -6.06
CA PRO A 205 1.94 -17.21 -7.22
C PRO A 205 0.46 -17.60 -7.21
N ALA A 206 -0.18 -17.67 -8.38
CA ALA A 206 -1.63 -17.89 -8.52
C ALA A 206 -2.21 -18.98 -7.60
N ARG A 207 -1.56 -20.15 -7.53
CA ARG A 207 -2.01 -21.27 -6.67
C ARG A 207 -2.11 -20.90 -5.17
N VAL A 208 -1.20 -20.03 -4.71
CA VAL A 208 -1.12 -19.61 -3.31
C VAL A 208 -2.08 -18.45 -3.04
N GLN A 209 -2.34 -17.61 -4.05
CA GLN A 209 -3.31 -16.52 -3.92
C GLN A 209 -4.68 -17.04 -3.47
N ASP A 210 -5.15 -18.14 -4.08
CA ASP A 210 -6.44 -18.76 -3.75
C ASP A 210 -6.49 -19.20 -2.28
N GLU A 211 -5.44 -19.86 -1.78
CA GLU A 211 -5.37 -20.33 -0.38
C GLU A 211 -5.32 -19.16 0.61
N LEU A 212 -4.52 -18.12 0.32
CA LEU A 212 -4.42 -16.92 1.13
C LEU A 212 -5.77 -16.19 1.20
N LEU A 213 -6.40 -15.96 0.05
CA LEU A 213 -7.65 -15.23 -0.04
C LEU A 213 -8.82 -16.01 0.57
N SER A 214 -8.84 -17.34 0.44
CA SER A 214 -9.85 -18.16 1.11
C SER A 214 -9.72 -18.10 2.63
N THR A 215 -8.48 -18.10 3.13
CA THR A 215 -8.19 -17.92 4.56
C THR A 215 -8.66 -16.54 5.05
N VAL A 216 -8.36 -15.48 4.30
CA VAL A 216 -8.79 -14.11 4.63
C VAL A 216 -10.32 -14.00 4.59
N ARG A 217 -10.98 -14.53 3.55
CA ARG A 217 -12.45 -14.52 3.45
C ARG A 217 -13.09 -15.25 4.64
N ALA A 218 -12.64 -16.46 4.96
CA ALA A 218 -13.17 -17.26 6.06
C ALA A 218 -13.11 -16.51 7.41
N SER A 219 -12.11 -15.65 7.60
CA SER A 219 -11.96 -14.85 8.81
C SER A 219 -12.96 -13.70 8.95
N SER A 220 -13.53 -13.23 7.82
CA SER A 220 -14.32 -12.00 7.70
C SER A 220 -13.66 -10.78 8.37
N ASN A 221 -12.32 -10.71 8.32
CA ASN A 221 -11.55 -9.65 8.96
C ASN A 221 -11.71 -8.33 8.21
N ALA A 222 -12.27 -7.31 8.89
CA ALA A 222 -12.57 -6.02 8.28
C ALA A 222 -11.30 -5.23 7.89
N TYR A 223 -10.20 -5.38 8.62
CA TYR A 223 -8.94 -4.71 8.30
C TYR A 223 -8.29 -5.29 7.02
N ALA A 224 -8.30 -6.62 6.88
CA ALA A 224 -7.84 -7.29 5.66
C ALA A 224 -8.70 -6.91 4.44
N ALA A 225 -10.01 -6.78 4.63
CA ALA A 225 -10.90 -6.28 3.59
C ALA A 225 -10.57 -4.84 3.17
N ASP A 226 -10.26 -3.95 4.13
CA ASP A 226 -9.85 -2.58 3.84
C ASP A 226 -8.54 -2.54 3.03
N ILE A 227 -7.57 -3.40 3.36
CA ILE A 227 -6.30 -3.53 2.61
C ILE A 227 -6.56 -3.96 1.16
N LEU A 228 -7.38 -5.00 0.96
CA LEU A 228 -7.71 -5.48 -0.39
C LEU A 228 -8.50 -4.43 -1.17
N ALA A 229 -9.46 -3.76 -0.53
CA ALA A 229 -10.23 -2.70 -1.17
C ALA A 229 -9.33 -1.53 -1.60
N HIS A 230 -8.41 -1.10 -0.73
CA HIS A 230 -7.46 -0.06 -1.06
C HIS A 230 -6.53 -0.48 -2.21
N ALA A 231 -5.97 -1.68 -2.18
CA ALA A 231 -5.11 -2.19 -3.24
C ALA A 231 -5.80 -2.24 -4.61
N VAL A 232 -7.07 -2.66 -4.64
CA VAL A 232 -7.88 -2.69 -5.88
C VAL A 232 -8.24 -1.28 -6.35
N ASN A 233 -8.59 -0.38 -5.44
CA ASN A 233 -8.91 1.01 -5.78
C ASN A 233 -7.69 1.75 -6.37
N ASP A 234 -6.53 1.60 -5.74
CA ASP A 234 -5.29 2.27 -6.14
C ASP A 234 -4.76 1.75 -7.47
N ASN A 235 -4.85 0.43 -7.71
CA ASN A 235 -4.42 -0.17 -8.95
C ASN A 235 -5.39 -1.28 -9.40
N PRO A 236 -6.46 -0.94 -10.15
CA PRO A 236 -7.42 -1.93 -10.63
C PRO A 236 -6.80 -3.03 -11.50
N LYS A 237 -5.62 -2.79 -12.11
CA LYS A 237 -4.91 -3.80 -12.91
C LYS A 237 -4.41 -4.97 -12.07
N VAL A 238 -4.31 -4.83 -10.75
CA VAL A 238 -3.97 -5.95 -9.84
C VAL A 238 -4.94 -7.11 -10.02
N LEU A 239 -6.20 -6.84 -10.40
CA LEU A 239 -7.22 -7.84 -10.67
C LEU A 239 -6.89 -8.77 -11.84
N ASN A 240 -5.98 -8.37 -12.74
CA ASN A 240 -5.55 -9.21 -13.86
C ASN A 240 -4.64 -10.36 -13.41
N GLY A 241 -4.02 -10.24 -12.23
CA GLY A 241 -3.16 -11.27 -11.66
C GLY A 241 -3.91 -12.37 -10.91
N TYR A 242 -5.21 -12.18 -10.64
CA TYR A 242 -6.01 -13.13 -9.87
C TYR A 242 -6.76 -14.13 -10.75
N SER A 243 -6.90 -15.35 -10.23
CA SER A 243 -7.79 -16.38 -10.78
C SER A 243 -9.27 -15.97 -10.62
N ALA A 244 -10.18 -16.60 -11.36
CA ALA A 244 -11.62 -16.37 -11.16
C ALA A 244 -12.08 -16.75 -9.74
N HIS A 245 -11.46 -17.78 -9.15
CA HIS A 245 -11.74 -18.19 -7.79
C HIS A 245 -11.28 -17.14 -6.77
N ALA A 246 -10.04 -16.65 -6.88
CA ALA A 246 -9.50 -15.56 -6.07
C ALA A 246 -10.37 -14.29 -6.14
N LEU A 247 -10.85 -13.92 -7.33
CA LEU A 247 -11.79 -12.79 -7.48
C LEU A 247 -13.10 -13.04 -6.74
N GLY A 248 -13.61 -14.28 -6.78
CA GLY A 248 -14.77 -14.74 -6.00
C GLY A 248 -14.56 -14.61 -4.49
N GLU A 249 -13.40 -15.02 -4.00
CA GLU A 249 -13.02 -14.91 -2.58
C GLU A 249 -13.00 -13.45 -2.11
N ILE A 250 -12.43 -12.54 -2.91
CA ILE A 250 -12.38 -11.11 -2.59
C ILE A 250 -13.78 -10.49 -2.59
N ILE A 251 -14.60 -10.73 -3.62
CA ILE A 251 -15.94 -10.12 -3.68
C ILE A 251 -16.85 -10.62 -2.56
N GLU A 252 -16.75 -11.90 -2.18
CA GLU A 252 -17.51 -12.45 -1.06
C GLU A 252 -17.07 -11.83 0.27
N LEU A 253 -15.75 -11.65 0.48
CA LEU A 253 -15.23 -10.93 1.65
C LEU A 253 -15.79 -9.51 1.71
N LEU A 254 -15.62 -8.72 0.64
CA LEU A 254 -16.06 -7.33 0.61
C LEU A 254 -17.57 -7.20 0.83
N SER A 255 -18.37 -8.14 0.32
CA SER A 255 -19.83 -8.14 0.53
C SER A 255 -20.23 -8.29 2.02
N ARG A 256 -19.39 -8.95 2.82
CA ARG A 256 -19.63 -9.19 4.26
C ARG A 256 -19.04 -8.10 5.16
N THR A 257 -18.10 -7.33 4.63
CA THR A 257 -17.34 -6.33 5.40
C THR A 257 -17.62 -4.91 4.92
N GLU A 258 -18.82 -4.64 4.42
CA GLU A 258 -19.22 -3.28 4.05
C GLU A 258 -18.99 -2.31 5.24
N PRO A 259 -18.22 -1.22 5.07
CA PRO A 259 -17.99 -0.24 6.11
C PRO A 259 -19.31 0.39 6.59
N ARG A 260 -19.47 0.45 7.91
CA ARG A 260 -20.60 1.12 8.56
C ARG A 260 -20.15 2.46 9.14
N PHE A 261 -21.01 3.46 9.05
CA PHE A 261 -20.80 4.74 9.71
C PHE A 261 -21.20 4.63 11.19
N PRO A 262 -20.25 4.71 12.14
CA PRO A 262 -20.50 4.42 13.55
C PRO A 262 -21.24 5.55 14.29
N SER A 263 -21.18 6.77 13.75
CA SER A 263 -21.77 7.96 14.39
C SER A 263 -23.29 8.04 14.21
N ALA A 264 -23.92 8.99 14.88
CA ALA A 264 -25.33 9.29 14.69
C ALA A 264 -25.63 9.75 13.26
N THR A 265 -26.89 9.61 12.84
CA THR A 265 -27.36 10.19 11.58
C THR A 265 -27.13 11.70 11.61
N GLY A 266 -26.42 12.23 10.61
CA GLY A 266 -25.90 13.60 10.57
C GLY A 266 -24.38 13.69 10.69
N GLU A 267 -23.71 12.65 11.18
CA GLU A 267 -22.26 12.65 11.43
C GLU A 267 -21.55 11.53 10.67
N PHE A 268 -20.41 11.85 10.06
CA PHE A 268 -19.42 10.88 9.59
C PHE A 268 -18.05 11.53 9.53
N GLY A 269 -17.00 10.76 9.86
CA GLY A 269 -15.61 11.22 9.76
C GLY A 269 -15.08 11.13 8.34
N LEU A 270 -14.06 11.93 8.01
CA LEU A 270 -13.34 11.82 6.74
C LEU A 270 -12.76 10.41 6.53
N THR A 271 -12.23 9.80 7.60
CA THR A 271 -11.69 8.44 7.56
C THR A 271 -12.76 7.41 7.16
N ASP A 272 -13.98 7.52 7.69
CA ASP A 272 -15.09 6.63 7.33
C ASP A 272 -15.49 6.83 5.86
N ALA A 273 -15.47 8.08 5.39
CA ALA A 273 -15.80 8.40 4.00
C ALA A 273 -14.78 7.81 3.02
N VAL A 274 -13.48 7.95 3.31
CA VAL A 274 -12.40 7.37 2.50
C VAL A 274 -12.50 5.85 2.51
N ARG A 275 -12.70 5.24 3.68
CA ARG A 275 -12.84 3.79 3.81
C ARG A 275 -14.03 3.26 3.00
N TYR A 276 -15.19 3.90 3.13
CA TYR A 276 -16.38 3.51 2.37
C TYR A 276 -16.19 3.70 0.86
N ALA A 277 -15.57 4.80 0.43
CA ALA A 277 -15.30 5.05 -0.99
C ALA A 277 -14.35 4.01 -1.60
N ASN A 278 -13.26 3.66 -0.89
CA ASN A 278 -12.34 2.60 -1.31
C ASN A 278 -13.07 1.26 -1.45
N TRP A 279 -13.88 0.89 -0.46
CA TRP A 279 -14.68 -0.33 -0.51
C TRP A 279 -15.66 -0.34 -1.69
N LEU A 280 -16.39 0.77 -1.90
CA LEU A 280 -17.40 0.90 -2.95
C LEU A 280 -16.77 0.81 -4.33
N ARG A 281 -15.66 1.54 -4.55
CA ARG A 281 -14.88 1.50 -5.79
C ARG A 281 -14.29 0.12 -6.05
N ALA A 282 -13.65 -0.49 -5.05
CA ALA A 282 -13.09 -1.83 -5.20
C ALA A 282 -14.14 -2.87 -5.59
N THR A 283 -15.30 -2.83 -4.94
CA THR A 283 -16.41 -3.74 -5.26
C THR A 283 -16.92 -3.50 -6.69
N ALA A 284 -17.06 -2.25 -7.12
CA ALA A 284 -17.44 -1.93 -8.49
C ALA A 284 -16.40 -2.36 -9.54
N GLN A 285 -15.10 -2.25 -9.23
CA GLN A 285 -14.03 -2.76 -10.09
C GLN A 285 -14.06 -4.28 -10.22
N LEU A 286 -14.33 -4.99 -9.12
CA LEU A 286 -14.51 -6.45 -9.13
C LEU A 286 -15.74 -6.86 -9.95
N GLU A 287 -16.88 -6.19 -9.78
CA GLU A 287 -18.07 -6.42 -10.60
C GLU A 287 -17.82 -6.14 -12.09
N SER A 288 -17.06 -5.08 -12.38
CA SER A 288 -16.63 -4.81 -13.75
C SER A 288 -15.79 -5.94 -14.32
N ARG A 289 -14.84 -6.44 -13.53
CA ARG A 289 -13.94 -7.52 -13.94
C ARG A 289 -14.66 -8.85 -14.15
N ILE A 290 -15.66 -9.15 -13.32
CA ILE A 290 -16.38 -10.44 -13.30
C ILE A 290 -17.58 -10.42 -14.27
N HIS A 291 -18.33 -9.33 -14.31
CA HIS A 291 -19.61 -9.23 -15.01
C HIS A 291 -19.60 -8.26 -16.21
N GLY A 292 -18.50 -7.53 -16.44
CA GLY A 292 -18.40 -6.57 -17.54
C GLY A 292 -19.23 -5.29 -17.34
N ILE A 293 -19.63 -4.99 -16.11
CA ILE A 293 -20.41 -3.80 -15.76
C ILE A 293 -19.47 -2.58 -15.71
N ASP A 294 -19.90 -1.43 -16.21
CA ASP A 294 -19.14 -0.19 -16.01
C ASP A 294 -19.02 0.16 -14.51
N PRO A 295 -17.82 0.45 -13.96
CA PRO A 295 -17.67 0.73 -12.53
C PRO A 295 -18.49 1.92 -12.03
N ASP A 296 -18.60 3.01 -12.80
CA ASP A 296 -19.39 4.17 -12.39
C ASP A 296 -20.88 3.82 -12.36
N ARG A 297 -21.35 3.01 -13.32
CA ARG A 297 -22.71 2.46 -13.30
C ARG A 297 -22.97 1.58 -12.08
N ALA A 298 -22.08 0.65 -11.75
CA ALA A 298 -22.23 -0.22 -10.58
C ALA A 298 -22.32 0.59 -9.26
N ILE A 299 -21.54 1.66 -9.16
CA ILE A 299 -21.57 2.59 -8.03
C ILE A 299 -22.91 3.33 -7.96
N VAL A 300 -23.37 3.87 -9.08
CA VAL A 300 -24.67 4.56 -9.17
C VAL A 300 -25.80 3.64 -8.77
N ASP A 301 -25.83 2.42 -9.33
CA ASP A 301 -26.88 1.44 -9.09
C ASP A 301 -26.93 1.06 -7.60
N ARG A 302 -25.76 0.85 -6.96
CA ARG A 302 -25.69 0.57 -5.52
C ARG A 302 -26.12 1.74 -4.65
N LEU A 303 -25.63 2.95 -4.92
CA LEU A 303 -25.96 4.14 -4.13
C LEU A 303 -27.42 4.61 -4.34
N GLY A 304 -28.03 4.23 -5.47
CA GLY A 304 -29.41 4.55 -5.82
C GLY A 304 -30.45 3.59 -5.24
N LEU A 305 -30.04 2.51 -4.56
CA LEU A 305 -30.98 1.55 -3.97
C LEU A 305 -31.90 2.24 -2.93
N PRO A 306 -33.20 1.91 -2.91
CA PRO A 306 -34.11 2.38 -1.87
C PRO A 306 -33.59 2.04 -0.48
N GLY A 307 -33.62 3.00 0.44
CA GLY A 307 -33.16 2.81 1.81
C GLY A 307 -31.64 2.89 1.99
N THR A 308 -30.87 3.24 0.96
CA THR A 308 -29.44 3.54 1.10
C THR A 308 -29.23 4.64 2.14
N ASP A 309 -28.33 4.40 3.10
CA ASP A 309 -27.94 5.41 4.09
C ASP A 309 -27.39 6.65 3.38
N PRO A 310 -28.00 7.85 3.54
CA PRO A 310 -27.58 9.04 2.82
C PRO A 310 -26.13 9.46 3.12
N ARG A 311 -25.57 9.04 4.27
CA ARG A 311 -24.14 9.25 4.58
C ARG A 311 -23.24 8.57 3.57
N LYS A 312 -23.59 7.38 3.08
CA LYS A 312 -22.84 6.64 2.06
C LYS A 312 -22.76 7.45 0.75
N ILE A 313 -23.87 8.07 0.36
CA ILE A 313 -23.95 8.90 -0.84
C ILE A 313 -23.06 10.13 -0.67
N THR A 314 -23.27 10.92 0.39
CA THR A 314 -22.48 12.13 0.64
C THR A 314 -20.99 11.82 0.79
N ALA A 315 -20.64 10.78 1.56
CA ALA A 315 -19.28 10.35 1.77
C ALA A 315 -18.56 10.03 0.46
N TYR A 316 -19.19 9.25 -0.42
CA TYR A 316 -18.61 8.93 -1.72
C TYR A 316 -18.45 10.18 -2.59
N LEU A 317 -19.49 11.03 -2.69
CA LEU A 317 -19.45 12.24 -3.53
C LEU A 317 -18.42 13.29 -3.06
N LEU A 318 -17.99 13.24 -1.80
CA LEU A 318 -16.91 14.09 -1.28
C LEU A 318 -15.50 13.65 -1.69
N THR A 319 -15.34 12.42 -2.16
CA THR A 319 -14.01 11.92 -2.55
C THR A 319 -13.57 12.47 -3.91
N SER A 320 -12.28 12.34 -4.23
CA SER A 320 -11.74 12.65 -5.56
C SER A 320 -12.25 11.67 -6.62
N GLU A 321 -12.51 10.44 -6.20
CA GLU A 321 -12.91 9.29 -6.98
C GLU A 321 -14.29 9.51 -7.61
N ALA A 322 -15.15 10.32 -6.99
CA ALA A 322 -16.46 10.67 -7.55
C ALA A 322 -16.40 11.67 -8.73
N SER A 323 -15.22 12.19 -9.10
CA SER A 323 -15.11 13.28 -10.09
C SER A 323 -15.70 12.93 -11.46
N SER A 324 -15.48 11.71 -11.97
CA SER A 324 -16.06 11.25 -13.26
C SER A 324 -17.58 11.23 -13.18
N LEU A 325 -18.13 10.65 -12.11
CA LEU A 325 -19.56 10.57 -11.84
C LEU A 325 -20.19 11.96 -11.71
N LEU A 326 -19.57 12.86 -10.94
CA LEU A 326 -20.04 14.24 -10.77
C LEU A 326 -19.99 15.04 -12.08
N SER A 327 -19.03 14.74 -12.97
CA SER A 327 -18.97 15.35 -14.30
C SER A 327 -20.13 14.92 -15.20
N SER A 328 -20.68 13.72 -14.96
CA SER A 328 -21.86 13.21 -15.67
C SER A 328 -23.20 13.70 -15.10
N ALA A 329 -23.20 14.48 -14.01
CA ALA A 329 -24.39 14.92 -13.28
C ALA A 329 -25.17 16.04 -14.01
N ARG A 330 -25.81 15.67 -15.13
CA ARG A 330 -26.78 16.47 -15.87
C ARG A 330 -28.21 16.23 -15.37
N LEU A 331 -29.11 17.18 -15.59
CA LEU A 331 -30.50 17.08 -15.15
C LEU A 331 -31.13 15.75 -15.64
N GLY A 332 -31.76 15.00 -14.74
CA GLY A 332 -32.39 13.71 -15.04
C GLY A 332 -31.44 12.52 -15.13
N SER A 333 -30.13 12.73 -14.98
CA SER A 333 -29.17 11.61 -14.88
C SER A 333 -29.23 10.92 -13.52
N PRO A 334 -28.92 9.62 -13.43
CA PRO A 334 -28.76 8.93 -12.15
C PRO A 334 -27.78 9.62 -11.19
N ALA A 335 -26.64 10.10 -11.72
CA ALA A 335 -25.67 10.87 -10.95
C ALA A 335 -26.26 12.16 -10.35
N SER A 336 -27.12 12.87 -11.08
CA SER A 336 -27.83 14.03 -10.53
C SER A 336 -28.83 13.66 -9.42
N GLY A 337 -29.41 12.45 -9.48
CA GLY A 337 -30.25 11.90 -8.41
C GLY A 337 -29.48 11.71 -7.10
N LEU A 338 -28.24 11.20 -7.17
CA LEU A 338 -27.37 11.05 -6.00
C LEU A 338 -26.98 12.41 -5.41
N VAL A 339 -26.67 13.41 -6.26
CA VAL A 339 -26.39 14.78 -5.81
C VAL A 339 -27.61 15.38 -5.11
N ALA A 340 -28.81 15.19 -5.67
CA ALA A 340 -30.06 15.64 -5.06
C ALA A 340 -30.31 14.98 -3.70
N ALA A 341 -30.09 13.67 -3.59
CA ALA A 341 -30.22 12.93 -2.33
C ALA A 341 -29.25 13.45 -1.25
N SER A 342 -27.98 13.72 -1.62
CA SER A 342 -27.00 14.31 -0.72
C SER A 342 -27.41 15.72 -0.25
N ASN A 343 -27.96 16.55 -1.14
CA ASN A 343 -28.44 17.89 -0.78
C ASN A 343 -29.67 17.84 0.12
N GLN A 344 -30.60 16.92 -0.15
CA GLN A 344 -31.77 16.68 0.69
C GLN A 344 -31.36 16.24 2.09
N TYR A 345 -30.37 15.34 2.20
CA TYR A 345 -29.82 14.93 3.48
C TYR A 345 -29.22 16.11 4.23
N ALA A 346 -28.44 16.99 3.58
CA ALA A 346 -27.97 18.21 4.22
C ALA A 346 -29.11 19.13 4.68
N ALA A 347 -30.18 19.28 3.88
CA ALA A 347 -31.33 20.09 4.24
C ALA A 347 -32.10 19.57 5.48
N GLN A 348 -32.04 18.27 5.78
CA GLN A 348 -32.63 17.68 7.00
C GLN A 348 -31.87 18.08 8.27
N TYR A 349 -30.61 18.52 8.16
CA TYR A 349 -29.76 18.93 9.29
C TYR A 349 -29.20 20.34 9.09
N PRO A 350 -30.05 21.39 9.07
CA PRO A 350 -29.63 22.76 8.77
C PRO A 350 -28.61 23.32 9.80
N GLY A 351 -28.63 22.83 11.05
CA GLY A 351 -27.66 23.21 12.09
C GLY A 351 -26.28 22.52 11.97
N ASN A 352 -26.15 21.50 11.13
CA ASN A 352 -24.91 20.74 11.00
C ASN A 352 -23.98 21.37 9.97
N LYS A 353 -23.04 22.20 10.44
CA LYS A 353 -22.10 22.93 9.56
C LYS A 353 -21.28 22.01 8.67
N SER A 354 -20.78 20.89 9.19
CA SER A 354 -19.97 19.94 8.42
C SER A 354 -20.75 19.37 7.24
N LEU A 355 -22.03 19.02 7.45
CA LEU A 355 -22.88 18.50 6.38
C LEU A 355 -23.29 19.59 5.37
N GLN A 356 -23.50 20.83 5.82
CA GLN A 356 -23.72 21.96 4.91
C GLN A 356 -22.48 22.21 4.04
N SER A 357 -21.29 22.20 4.63
CA SER A 357 -20.03 22.35 3.90
C SER A 357 -19.81 21.22 2.90
N ALA A 358 -20.14 19.99 3.27
CA ALA A 358 -20.07 18.84 2.37
C ALA A 358 -20.98 19.02 1.14
N ALA A 359 -22.24 19.41 1.34
CA ALA A 359 -23.17 19.65 0.24
C ALA A 359 -22.69 20.79 -0.68
N GLN A 360 -22.14 21.87 -0.10
CA GLN A 360 -21.55 22.96 -0.87
C GLN A 360 -20.34 22.51 -1.70
N GLU A 361 -19.45 21.68 -1.13
CA GLU A 361 -18.29 21.14 -1.86
C GLU A 361 -18.73 20.27 -3.05
N ILE A 362 -19.70 19.38 -2.84
CA ILE A 362 -20.27 18.55 -3.90
C ILE A 362 -20.86 19.43 -5.02
N ALA A 363 -21.63 20.45 -4.66
CA ALA A 363 -22.20 21.39 -5.62
C ALA A 363 -21.12 22.15 -6.41
N GLN A 364 -20.03 22.56 -5.75
CA GLN A 364 -18.89 23.19 -6.41
C GLN A 364 -18.19 22.24 -7.39
N LYS A 365 -17.99 20.97 -7.03
CA LYS A 365 -17.40 19.95 -7.92
C LYS A 365 -18.25 19.75 -9.18
N VAL A 366 -19.58 19.66 -9.05
CA VAL A 366 -20.51 19.60 -10.19
C VAL A 366 -20.41 20.85 -11.06
N ALA A 367 -20.34 22.04 -10.46
CA ALA A 367 -20.23 23.30 -11.20
C ALA A 367 -18.92 23.39 -11.98
N ARG A 368 -17.78 23.00 -11.37
CA ARG A 368 -16.47 22.98 -12.03
C ARG A 368 -16.45 22.05 -13.23
N ALA A 369 -17.02 20.85 -13.10
CA ALA A 369 -17.08 19.89 -14.19
C ALA A 369 -17.89 20.39 -15.41
N LYS A 370 -18.89 21.25 -15.18
CA LYS A 370 -19.64 21.90 -16.28
C LYS A 370 -18.84 23.01 -16.97
N GLY A 371 -17.90 23.65 -16.25
CA GLY A 371 -17.10 24.77 -16.75
C GLY A 371 -15.88 24.35 -17.58
N THR A 372 -15.38 23.12 -17.42
CA THR A 372 -14.19 22.60 -18.12
C THR A 372 -14.48 22.00 -19.50
N GLY A 373 -15.73 22.00 -19.96
CA GLY A 373 -16.15 21.42 -21.23
C GLY A 373 -16.45 22.43 -22.35
N ARG A 374 -15.78 23.60 -22.36
CA ARG A 374 -15.90 24.61 -23.44
C ARG A 374 -14.68 24.62 -24.34
#